data_AF-A0A7J8SR56-F1
#
_entry.id   AF-A0A7J8SR56-F1
#
_cell.length_a   1.000
_cell.length_b   1.000
_cell.length_c   1.000
_cell.angle_alpha   90.00
_cell.angle_beta   90.00
_cell.angle_gamma   90.00
#
_symmetry.space_group_name_H-M   'P 1'
#
loop_
_entity.id
_entity.type
_entity.pdbx_description
1 polymer ?
#
loop_
_entity_poly.entity_id
_entity_poly.type
_entity_poly.pdbx_seq_one_letter_code
_entity_poly.pdbx_strand_id
1 'polypeptide(L)'
;MSLDPIEADLGERLPSNVIDGDESNIVNIHPSDTWATWRMKLANQMKWVPKEDAALVSCIVELYNIGTYNRDTRFKTGYLNELERMLEKVLPHATLKAKPNLETRIRTLKRDWTIIYDMLNRKDNSGFG
;
A
#
# COMPACT_ATOMS: atom_id res chain seq x y z
N MET A 1 8.45 1.50 9.81
CA MET A 1 8.01 2.87 9.49
C MET A 1 8.83 3.32 8.30
N SER A 2 8.20 3.77 7.21
CA SER A 2 8.93 4.28 6.04
C SER A 2 9.08 5.78 6.26
N LEU A 3 10.30 6.26 6.47
CA LEU A 3 10.57 7.68 6.71
C LEU A 3 10.24 8.48 5.43
N ASP A 4 9.60 9.62 5.64
CA ASP A 4 9.36 10.62 4.59
C ASP A 4 10.72 11.18 4.12
N PRO A 5 10.97 11.30 2.80
CA PRO A 5 12.19 11.92 2.30
C PRO A 5 12.46 13.32 2.87
N ILE A 6 11.44 14.08 3.26
CA ILE A 6 11.60 15.40 3.90
C ILE A 6 12.15 15.28 5.32
N GLU A 7 11.81 14.22 6.06
CA GLU A 7 12.32 14.00 7.41
C GLU A 7 13.80 13.58 7.42
N ALA A 8 14.32 13.05 6.30
CA ALA A 8 15.72 12.70 6.16
C ALA A 8 16.63 13.93 5.92
N ASP A 9 16.10 15.01 5.34
CA ASP A 9 16.86 16.21 4.94
C ASP A 9 17.04 17.21 6.10
N LEU A 10 16.15 17.19 7.10
CA LEU A 10 16.19 18.09 8.25
C LEU A 10 17.26 17.71 9.31
N GLY A 11 18.01 16.62 9.10
CA GLY A 11 19.02 16.11 10.03
C GLY A 11 20.40 16.76 9.93
N GLU A 12 20.71 17.43 8.81
CA GLU A 12 21.97 18.16 8.66
C GLU A 12 21.81 19.61 9.16
N ARG A 13 22.09 19.78 10.45
CA ARG A 13 22.33 21.05 11.13
C ARG A 13 23.18 21.99 10.25
N LEU A 14 22.55 22.99 9.65
CA LEU A 14 23.26 24.08 8.97
C LEU A 14 24.26 24.72 9.95
N PRO A 15 25.54 24.93 9.56
CA PRO A 15 26.47 25.69 10.39
C PRO A 15 25.97 27.14 10.49
N SER A 16 25.83 27.60 11.74
CA SER A 16 25.42 28.95 12.12
C SER A 16 26.48 29.97 11.67
N ASN A 17 26.38 30.44 10.43
CA ASN A 17 27.16 31.57 9.93
C ASN A 17 26.20 32.65 9.45
N VAL A 18 26.28 33.80 10.12
CA VAL A 18 25.58 35.06 9.88
C VAL A 18 25.64 35.45 8.39
N ILE A 19 24.48 35.67 7.76
CA ILE A 19 24.35 36.48 6.54
C ILE A 19 23.17 37.43 6.73
N ASP A 20 23.49 38.73 6.70
CA ASP A 20 22.58 39.86 6.69
C ASP A 20 21.61 39.81 5.50
N GLY A 21 20.45 40.43 5.69
CA GLY A 21 19.26 40.28 4.85
C GLY A 21 19.47 40.50 3.36
N ASP A 22 18.98 39.54 2.59
CA ASP A 22 18.10 39.73 1.44
C ASP A 22 17.30 38.43 1.33
N GLU A 23 16.00 38.48 1.62
CA GLU A 23 15.12 37.34 1.36
C GLU A 23 15.19 37.05 -0.14
N SER A 24 15.90 35.98 -0.51
CA SER A 24 15.89 35.45 -1.86
C SER A 24 14.44 35.15 -2.22
N ASN A 25 13.82 36.05 -2.98
CA ASN A 25 12.48 35.88 -3.50
C ASN A 25 12.42 34.52 -4.20
N ILE A 26 11.55 33.62 -3.73
CA ILE A 26 11.35 32.31 -4.34
C ILE A 26 10.62 32.54 -5.67
N VAL A 27 11.38 32.85 -6.72
CA VAL A 27 10.80 33.22 -8.02
C VAL A 27 10.44 31.99 -8.86
N ASN A 28 10.95 30.80 -8.54
CA ASN A 28 10.64 29.57 -9.27
C ASN A 28 10.80 28.30 -8.42
N ILE A 29 9.72 27.53 -8.30
CA ILE A 29 9.74 26.14 -7.82
C ILE A 29 9.85 25.26 -9.07
N HIS A 30 11.05 24.73 -9.36
CA HIS A 30 11.20 23.72 -10.40
C HIS A 30 10.49 22.43 -9.95
N PRO A 31 9.69 21.76 -10.80
CA PRO A 31 9.17 20.43 -10.49
C PRO A 31 10.36 19.49 -10.23
N SER A 32 10.46 18.95 -9.01
CA SER A 32 11.51 18.00 -8.69
C SER A 32 11.08 16.59 -9.14
N ASP A 33 11.91 15.94 -9.96
CA ASP A 33 11.70 14.56 -10.40
C ASP A 33 11.86 13.53 -9.26
N THR A 34 12.27 13.99 -8.07
CA THR A 34 12.41 13.18 -6.85
C THR A 34 11.11 12.47 -6.46
N TRP A 35 9.98 13.20 -6.50
CA TRP A 35 8.68 12.63 -6.12
C TRP A 35 8.17 11.61 -7.13
N ALA A 36 8.43 11.84 -8.42
CA ALA A 36 8.09 10.89 -9.48
C ALA A 36 8.93 9.60 -9.34
N THR A 37 10.23 9.75 -9.10
CA THR A 37 11.16 8.63 -8.92
C THR A 37 10.79 7.80 -7.70
N TRP A 38 10.45 8.43 -6.58
CA TRP A 38 10.02 7.74 -5.36
C TRP A 38 8.73 6.94 -5.57
N ARG A 39 7.72 7.54 -6.22
CA ARG A 39 6.45 6.86 -6.54
C ARG A 39 6.67 5.65 -7.44
N MET A 40 7.53 5.76 -8.45
CA MET A 40 7.87 4.65 -9.34
C MET A 40 8.61 3.52 -8.60
N LYS A 41 9.53 3.87 -7.70
CA LYS A 41 10.22 2.89 -6.85
C LYS A 41 9.22 2.15 -5.95
N LEU A 42 8.30 2.86 -5.31
CA LEU A 42 7.27 2.27 -4.46
C LEU A 42 6.34 1.37 -5.27
N ALA A 43 5.91 1.81 -6.45
CA ALA A 43 5.07 1.01 -7.35
C ALA A 43 5.75 -0.29 -7.77
N ASN A 44 7.05 -0.24 -8.09
CA ASN A 44 7.82 -1.45 -8.40
C ASN A 44 7.96 -2.40 -7.20
N GLN A 45 8.15 -1.86 -5.98
CA GLN A 45 8.18 -2.68 -4.76
C GLN A 45 6.83 -3.30 -4.39
N MET A 46 5.73 -2.65 -4.77
CA MET A 46 4.36 -3.12 -4.54
C MET A 46 3.80 -3.92 -5.73
N LYS A 47 4.63 -4.30 -6.70
CA LYS A 47 4.16 -5.05 -7.86
C LYS A 47 3.83 -6.49 -7.47
N TRP A 48 2.55 -6.82 -7.49
CA TRP A 48 2.05 -8.18 -7.27
C TRP A 48 2.10 -8.99 -8.56
N VAL A 49 2.46 -10.27 -8.44
CA VAL A 49 2.33 -11.24 -9.53
C VAL A 49 1.11 -12.16 -9.32
N PRO A 50 0.53 -12.74 -10.38
CA PRO A 50 -0.69 -13.57 -10.26
C PRO A 50 -0.56 -14.73 -9.25
N LYS A 51 0.64 -15.30 -9.10
CA LYS A 51 0.92 -16.34 -8.10
C LYS A 51 0.74 -15.84 -6.66
N GLU A 52 1.17 -14.61 -6.38
CA GLU A 52 1.02 -14.01 -5.06
C GLU A 52 -0.45 -13.68 -4.77
N ASP A 53 -1.20 -13.21 -5.77
CA ASP A 53 -2.63 -12.97 -5.64
C ASP A 53 -3.41 -14.23 -5.33
N ALA A 54 -3.16 -15.31 -6.07
CA ALA A 54 -3.80 -16.60 -5.84
C ALA A 54 -3.50 -17.11 -4.41
N ALA A 55 -2.25 -17.00 -3.97
CA ALA A 55 -1.86 -17.37 -2.61
C ALA A 55 -2.54 -16.50 -1.54
N LEU A 56 -2.63 -15.19 -1.75
CA LEU A 56 -3.30 -14.26 -0.83
C LEU A 56 -4.78 -14.60 -0.70
N VAL A 57 -5.49 -14.80 -1.82
CA VAL A 57 -6.91 -15.19 -1.81
C VAL A 57 -7.10 -16.53 -1.10
N SER A 58 -6.24 -17.51 -1.38
CA SER A 58 -6.27 -18.81 -0.69
C SER A 58 -6.09 -18.66 0.82
N CYS A 59 -5.11 -17.87 1.27
CA CYS A 59 -4.88 -17.63 2.70
C CYS A 59 -6.05 -16.92 3.38
N ILE A 60 -6.71 -15.98 2.69
CA ILE A 60 -7.91 -15.29 3.21
C ILE A 60 -9.06 -16.27 3.41
N VAL A 61 -9.29 -17.17 2.46
CA VAL A 61 -10.34 -18.21 2.54
C VAL A 61 -10.03 -19.18 3.69
N GLU A 62 -8.78 -19.64 3.79
CA GLU A 62 -8.36 -20.53 4.87
C GLU A 62 -8.51 -19.86 6.24
N LEU A 63 -8.08 -18.59 6.37
CA LEU A 63 -8.25 -17.82 7.60
C LEU A 63 -9.71 -17.68 8.02
N TYR A 64 -10.60 -17.45 7.05
CA TYR A 64 -12.04 -17.40 7.30
C TYR A 64 -12.58 -18.74 7.80
N ASN A 65 -12.14 -19.85 7.21
CA ASN A 65 -12.56 -21.20 7.60
C ASN A 65 -12.04 -21.60 8.99
N ILE A 66 -10.84 -21.16 9.37
CA ILE A 66 -10.29 -21.35 10.73
C ILE A 66 -11.16 -20.63 11.78
N GLY A 67 -11.75 -19.48 11.43
CA GLY A 67 -12.74 -18.79 12.26
C GLY A 67 -12.18 -17.98 13.44
N THR A 68 -10.92 -18.17 13.83
CA THR A 68 -10.29 -17.51 14.99
C THR A 68 -10.32 -15.98 14.89
N TYR A 69 -10.09 -15.44 13.69
CA TYR A 69 -10.10 -14.01 13.40
C TYR A 69 -11.45 -13.49 12.89
N ASN A 70 -12.52 -14.29 12.86
CA ASN A 70 -13.81 -13.82 12.35
C ASN A 70 -14.55 -12.93 13.38
N ARG A 71 -15.21 -11.88 12.90
CA ARG A 71 -16.38 -11.20 13.49
C ARG A 71 -17.55 -11.35 12.52
N ASP A 72 -18.75 -11.01 12.98
CA ASP A 72 -20.02 -11.13 12.25
C ASP A 72 -19.96 -10.73 10.77
N THR A 73 -19.23 -9.66 10.43
CA THR A 73 -19.12 -9.15 9.05
C THR A 73 -17.68 -8.88 8.59
N ARG A 74 -16.67 -9.12 9.43
CA ARG A 74 -15.28 -8.71 9.15
C ARG A 74 -14.26 -9.54 9.92
N PHE A 75 -12.98 -9.38 9.59
CA PHE A 75 -11.93 -9.89 10.45
C PHE A 75 -11.66 -8.99 11.68
N LYS A 76 -11.26 -9.62 12.79
CA LYS A 76 -10.73 -9.00 14.02
C LYS A 76 -9.39 -8.32 13.73
N THR A 77 -8.98 -7.42 14.63
CA THR A 77 -7.65 -6.82 14.60
C THR A 77 -6.56 -7.89 14.62
N GLY A 78 -5.45 -7.65 13.90
CA GLY A 78 -4.32 -8.58 13.82
C GLY A 78 -4.39 -9.59 12.67
N TYR A 79 -5.53 -9.70 11.96
CA TYR A 79 -5.67 -10.67 10.85
C TYR A 79 -4.63 -10.47 9.73
N LEU A 80 -4.19 -9.23 9.48
CA LEU A 80 -3.15 -8.96 8.49
C LEU A 80 -1.79 -9.60 8.85
N ASN A 81 -1.44 -9.61 10.14
CA ASN A 81 -0.20 -10.24 10.60
C ASN A 81 -0.29 -11.77 10.48
N GLU A 82 -1.48 -12.33 10.70
CA GLU A 82 -1.68 -13.76 10.51
C GLU A 82 -1.64 -14.14 9.02
N LEU A 83 -2.20 -13.31 8.14
CA LEU A 83 -2.06 -13.48 6.69
C LEU A 83 -0.60 -13.38 6.24
N GLU A 84 0.18 -12.44 6.78
CA GLU A 84 1.62 -12.36 6.52
C GLU A 84 2.32 -13.67 6.91
N ARG A 85 2.05 -14.20 8.11
CA ARG A 85 2.61 -15.46 8.58
C ARG A 85 2.19 -16.67 7.72
N MET A 86 0.94 -16.71 7.26
CA MET A 86 0.46 -17.78 6.36
C MET A 86 1.15 -17.69 4.99
N LEU A 87 1.26 -16.48 4.44
CA LEU A 87 1.92 -16.25 3.16
C LEU A 87 3.41 -16.55 3.20
N GLU A 88 4.11 -16.25 4.30
CA GLU A 88 5.53 -16.59 4.47
C GLU A 88 5.76 -18.11 4.39
N LYS A 89 4.80 -18.93 4.82
CA LYS A 89 4.88 -20.39 4.67
C LYS A 89 4.66 -20.84 3.23
N VAL A 90 3.73 -20.21 2.52
CA VAL A 90 3.37 -20.58 1.13
C VAL A 90 4.39 -20.03 0.12
N LEU A 91 4.94 -18.85 0.41
CA LEU A 91 5.85 -18.06 -0.42
C LEU A 91 7.01 -17.52 0.42
N PRO A 92 7.94 -18.37 0.89
CA PRO A 92 9.01 -17.99 1.81
C PRO A 92 10.01 -16.98 1.26
N HIS A 93 10.05 -16.80 -0.06
CA HIS A 93 10.92 -15.82 -0.72
C HIS A 93 10.19 -14.51 -1.07
N ALA A 94 8.87 -14.45 -0.87
CA ALA A 94 8.11 -13.24 -1.13
C ALA A 94 8.27 -12.27 0.04
N THR A 95 8.79 -11.08 -0.22
CA THR A 95 9.00 -10.03 0.79
C THR A 95 7.71 -9.22 1.03
N LEU A 96 6.59 -9.92 1.27
CA LEU A 96 5.26 -9.33 1.45
C LEU A 96 4.99 -9.02 2.92
N LYS A 97 4.83 -7.74 3.26
CA LYS A 97 4.53 -7.30 4.63
C LYS A 97 3.05 -6.98 4.83
N ALA A 98 2.53 -7.25 6.02
CA ALA A 98 1.16 -6.94 6.43
C ALA A 98 0.79 -5.49 6.07
N LYS A 99 1.72 -4.57 6.37
CA LYS A 99 1.68 -3.19 5.90
C LYS A 99 3.01 -2.82 5.24
N PRO A 100 2.98 -2.10 4.10
CA PRO A 100 1.79 -1.67 3.38
C PRO A 100 1.24 -2.71 2.38
N ASN A 101 1.99 -3.77 2.05
CA ASN A 101 1.71 -4.62 0.87
C ASN A 101 0.37 -5.35 0.92
N LEU A 102 0.08 -6.10 1.99
CA LEU A 102 -1.17 -6.88 2.07
C LEU A 102 -2.37 -5.94 2.20
N GLU A 103 -2.23 -4.90 3.02
CA GLU A 103 -3.30 -3.91 3.23
C GLU A 103 -3.73 -3.24 1.91
N THR A 104 -2.78 -2.80 1.08
CA THR A 104 -3.09 -2.17 -0.21
C THR A 104 -3.67 -3.15 -1.21
N ARG A 105 -3.17 -4.40 -1.25
CA ARG A 105 -3.68 -5.38 -2.20
C ARG A 105 -5.09 -5.84 -1.86
N ILE A 106 -5.38 -6.14 -0.60
CA ILE A 106 -6.74 -6.52 -0.15
C ILE A 106 -7.74 -5.40 -0.44
N ARG A 107 -7.35 -4.13 -0.23
CA ARG A 107 -8.20 -2.99 -0.56
C ARG A 107 -8.53 -2.93 -2.06
N THR A 108 -7.53 -3.20 -2.90
CA THR A 108 -7.69 -3.24 -4.36
C THR A 108 -8.62 -4.38 -4.78
N LEU A 109 -8.38 -5.60 -4.29
CA LEU A 109 -9.22 -6.77 -4.57
C LEU A 109 -10.69 -6.55 -4.16
N LYS A 110 -10.93 -5.92 -3.02
CA LYS A 110 -12.30 -5.58 -2.58
C LYS A 110 -12.99 -4.61 -3.56
N ARG A 111 -12.27 -3.59 -4.03
CA ARG A 111 -12.81 -2.64 -5.00
C ARG A 111 -13.12 -3.31 -6.33
N ASP A 112 -12.19 -4.11 -6.84
CA ASP A 112 -12.36 -4.83 -8.10
C ASP A 112 -13.54 -5.81 -8.01
N TRP A 113 -13.68 -6.52 -6.88
CA TRP A 113 -14.84 -7.38 -6.63
C TRP A 113 -16.15 -6.60 -6.61
N THR A 114 -16.22 -5.44 -5.97
CA THR A 114 -17.43 -4.59 -5.99
C THR A 114 -17.80 -4.21 -7.42
N ILE A 115 -16.83 -3.81 -8.24
CA ILE A 115 -17.06 -3.46 -9.65
C ILE A 115 -17.61 -4.67 -10.43
N ILE A 116 -16.98 -5.83 -10.30
CA ILE A 116 -17.42 -7.07 -10.97
C ILE A 116 -18.82 -7.48 -10.49
N TYR A 117 -19.07 -7.41 -9.17
CA TYR A 117 -20.35 -7.73 -8.59
C TYR A 117 -21.46 -6.81 -9.11
N ASP A 118 -21.19 -5.51 -9.21
CA ASP A 118 -22.12 -4.54 -9.76
C ASP A 118 -22.41 -4.83 -11.24
N MET A 119 -21.40 -5.16 -12.04
CA MET A 119 -21.58 -5.56 -13.45
C MET A 119 -22.44 -6.83 -13.60
N LEU A 120 -22.32 -7.79 -12.67
CA LEU A 120 -23.05 -9.05 -12.73
C LEU A 120 -24.50 -8.92 -12.26
N ASN A 121 -24.79 -8.01 -11.32
CA ASN A 121 -26.08 -7.96 -10.63
C ASN A 121 -26.92 -6.71 -10.95
N ARG A 122 -26.34 -5.65 -11.51
CA ARG A 122 -27.08 -4.43 -11.82
C ARG A 122 -27.79 -4.61 -13.16
N LYS A 123 -29.12 -4.50 -13.13
CA LYS A 123 -30.01 -4.70 -14.28
C LYS A 123 -29.75 -3.70 -15.42
N ASP A 124 -29.17 -2.54 -15.08
CA ASP A 124 -28.88 -1.45 -16.00
C ASP A 124 -27.40 -1.04 -15.84
N ASN A 125 -26.54 -1.51 -16.76
CA ASN A 125 -25.09 -1.24 -16.81
C ASN A 125 -24.72 0.21 -17.16
N SER A 126 -25.65 1.16 -17.00
CA SER A 126 -25.52 2.56 -17.44
C SER A 126 -24.71 3.47 -16.50
N GLY A 127 -24.13 2.92 -15.43
CA GLY A 127 -23.45 3.69 -14.37
C GLY A 127 -21.92 3.62 -14.35
N PHE A 128 -21.29 2.94 -15.31
CA PHE A 128 -19.83 2.90 -15.43
C PHE A 128 -19.39 3.93 -16.48
N GLY A 129 -19.22 5.18 -16.06
CA GLY A 129 -18.77 6.31 -16.87
C GLY A 129 -18.08 7.36 -16.02
#